data_AF-A0A2N9W013-F1
#
_entry.id   AF-A0A2N9W013-F1
#
_cell.length_a   1.000
_cell.length_b   1.000
_cell.length_c   1.000
_cell.angle_alpha   90.00
_cell.angle_beta   90.00
_cell.angle_gamma   90.00
#
_symmetry.space_group_name_H-M   'P 1'
#
loop_
_entity.id
_entity.type
_entity.pdbx_description
1 polymer ?
#
loop_
_entity_poly.entity_id
_entity_poly.type
_entity_poly.pdbx_seq_one_letter_code
_entity_poly.pdbx_strand_id
1 'polypeptide(L)'
;MRNRLTITTALVATALLSAVASTSAQIPTTDSAQQPAQPAQKLNPGECGAAGRGCATDREQEYMHLGYKLLPQASSSAIANYAHACATKPAWRNDCEKNPSVILQRLGLTTED
;
A
#
# COMPACT_ATOMS: atom_id res chain seq x y z
N MET A 1 -53.31 18.03 -1.99
CA MET A 1 -53.78 18.09 -0.59
C MET A 1 -52.82 17.28 0.27
N ARG A 2 -52.45 17.82 1.42
CA ARG A 2 -51.43 17.33 2.35
C ARG A 2 -51.80 15.96 2.91
N ASN A 3 -50.82 15.06 3.09
CA ASN A 3 -50.66 14.40 4.38
C ASN A 3 -49.22 13.92 4.62
N ARG A 4 -48.76 14.25 5.82
CA ARG A 4 -47.40 14.09 6.37
C ARG A 4 -47.23 12.68 6.92
N LEU A 5 -46.00 12.19 7.01
CA LEU A 5 -45.56 11.59 8.27
C LEU A 5 -44.04 11.78 8.46
N THR A 6 -43.74 12.69 9.36
CA THR A 6 -42.47 12.97 10.02
C THR A 6 -42.10 11.78 10.91
N ILE A 7 -40.87 11.26 10.79
CA ILE A 7 -40.24 10.48 11.87
C ILE A 7 -38.98 11.23 12.30
N THR A 8 -39.19 12.11 13.27
CA THR A 8 -38.19 12.61 14.20
C THR A 8 -38.06 11.59 15.34
N THR A 9 -36.88 11.02 15.52
CA THR A 9 -36.50 10.40 16.80
C THR A 9 -35.16 10.96 17.25
N ALA A 10 -35.18 11.41 18.49
CA ALA A 10 -34.23 12.27 19.15
C ALA A 10 -33.07 11.49 19.79
N LEU A 11 -31.93 12.20 19.86
CA LEU A 11 -30.99 12.29 21.00
C LEU A 11 -30.83 11.07 21.92
N VAL A 12 -29.62 10.50 21.91
CA VAL A 12 -28.93 10.20 23.18
C VAL A 12 -27.49 10.72 23.08
N ALA A 13 -27.24 11.79 23.83
CA ALA A 13 -25.93 12.30 24.12
C ALA A 13 -25.29 11.45 25.23
N THR A 14 -24.08 10.93 24.99
CA THR A 14 -23.18 10.54 26.07
C THR A 14 -21.82 11.17 25.80
N ALA A 15 -21.65 12.35 26.36
CA ALA A 15 -20.37 12.98 26.56
C ALA A 15 -19.61 12.20 27.65
N LEU A 16 -18.45 11.64 27.30
CA LEU A 16 -17.46 11.18 28.27
C LEU A 16 -16.22 12.05 28.09
N LEU A 17 -16.20 13.18 28.82
CA LEU A 17 -15.01 13.99 29.03
C LEU A 17 -14.05 13.20 29.91
N SER A 18 -13.02 12.62 29.32
CA SER A 18 -11.86 12.10 30.05
C SER A 18 -10.80 13.20 30.08
N ALA A 19 -10.81 14.01 31.14
CA ALA A 19 -9.74 14.95 31.42
C ALA A 19 -8.51 14.17 31.90
N VAL A 20 -7.56 13.94 31.01
CA VAL A 20 -6.23 13.46 31.38
C VAL A 20 -5.33 14.67 31.62
N ALA A 21 -4.88 14.79 32.87
CA ALA A 21 -3.97 15.83 33.32
C ALA A 21 -2.68 15.79 32.48
N SER A 22 -2.39 16.90 31.79
CA SER A 22 -1.15 17.09 31.06
C SER A 22 -0.04 17.46 32.05
N THR A 23 0.69 16.48 32.57
CA THR A 23 1.99 16.72 33.18
C THR A 23 3.02 16.85 32.07
N SER A 24 3.39 18.10 31.75
CA SER A 24 4.49 18.43 30.86
C SER A 24 5.83 18.03 31.49
N ALA A 25 6.18 16.76 31.38
CA ALA A 25 7.55 16.30 31.54
C ALA A 25 8.30 16.66 30.25
N GLN A 26 9.26 17.56 30.38
CA GLN A 26 10.17 17.98 29.32
C GLN A 26 11.02 16.78 28.91
N ILE A 27 10.84 16.29 27.67
CA ILE A 27 11.68 15.24 27.09
C ILE A 27 12.49 15.87 25.96
N PRO A 28 13.83 15.74 25.96
CA PRO A 28 14.68 16.27 24.90
C PRO A 28 14.31 15.65 23.55
N THR A 29 14.05 16.51 22.57
CA THR A 29 13.86 16.18 21.16
C THR A 29 15.09 15.48 20.60
N THR A 30 15.02 14.16 20.49
CA THR A 30 15.79 13.38 19.52
C THR A 30 14.77 12.65 18.66
N ASP A 31 14.19 13.37 17.70
CA ASP A 31 13.19 12.82 16.77
C ASP A 31 13.91 12.02 15.69
N SER A 32 14.26 10.79 16.05
CA SER A 32 14.35 9.68 15.12
C SER A 32 13.44 8.64 15.73
N ALA A 33 12.19 8.57 15.27
CA ALA A 33 11.28 7.52 15.66
C ALA A 33 11.91 6.16 15.27
N GLN A 34 12.66 5.58 16.21
CA GLN A 34 13.23 4.26 16.08
C GLN A 34 12.06 3.27 16.06
N GLN A 35 11.70 2.87 14.85
CA GLN A 35 10.88 1.69 14.62
C GLN A 35 11.49 0.55 15.46
N PRO A 36 10.70 -0.17 16.27
CA PRO A 36 11.22 -1.26 17.09
C PRO A 36 12.04 -2.19 16.20
N ALA A 37 13.29 -2.46 16.61
CA ALA A 37 14.16 -3.35 15.86
C ALA A 37 13.44 -4.69 15.69
N GLN A 38 13.14 -5.06 14.45
CA GLN A 38 12.58 -6.37 14.18
C GLN A 38 13.63 -7.41 14.63
N PRO A 39 13.21 -8.51 15.30
CA PRO A 39 14.12 -9.58 15.66
C PRO A 39 14.92 -10.02 14.44
N ALA A 40 16.22 -10.30 14.61
CA ALA A 40 17.07 -10.76 13.53
C ALA A 40 16.46 -12.03 12.91
N GLN A 41 15.81 -11.87 11.77
CA GLN A 41 15.28 -12.98 10.99
C GLN A 41 16.48 -13.69 10.38
N LYS A 42 16.63 -14.99 10.65
CA LYS A 42 17.54 -15.84 9.89
C LYS A 42 17.00 -15.94 8.47
N LEU A 43 17.35 -14.97 7.63
CA LEU A 43 17.02 -14.97 6.21
C LEU A 43 17.83 -16.09 5.56
N ASN A 44 17.18 -17.18 5.17
CA ASN A 44 17.86 -18.22 4.41
C ASN A 44 18.20 -17.67 3.01
N PRO A 45 19.41 -17.87 2.49
CA PRO A 45 19.78 -17.48 1.12
C PRO A 45 19.01 -18.36 0.12
N GLY A 46 17.80 -17.92 -0.24
CA GLY A 46 16.81 -18.68 -1.00
C GLY A 46 15.37 -18.43 -0.55
N GLU A 47 15.16 -17.80 0.61
CA GLU A 47 13.84 -17.32 1.03
C GLU A 47 13.58 -15.96 0.42
N CYS A 48 12.50 -15.87 -0.36
CA CYS A 48 12.15 -14.65 -1.06
C CYS A 48 10.77 -14.15 -0.64
N GLY A 49 10.67 -12.83 -0.51
CA GLY A 49 9.50 -12.13 0.03
C GLY A 49 9.35 -12.25 1.55
N ALA A 50 8.72 -11.25 2.16
CA ALA A 50 8.31 -11.33 3.57
C ALA A 50 7.36 -12.53 3.77
N ALA A 51 7.60 -13.32 4.82
CA ALA A 51 6.87 -14.55 5.12
C ALA A 51 6.97 -15.67 4.05
N GLY A 52 8.06 -15.70 3.27
CA GLY A 52 8.34 -16.82 2.36
C GLY A 52 7.42 -16.88 1.13
N ARG A 53 6.96 -15.72 0.64
CA ARG A 53 6.07 -15.63 -0.54
C ARG A 53 6.69 -16.06 -1.87
N GLY A 54 7.94 -16.51 -1.87
CA GLY A 54 8.65 -16.99 -3.06
C GLY A 54 9.31 -15.86 -3.85
N CYS A 55 10.20 -16.24 -4.75
CA CYS A 55 10.97 -15.32 -5.59
C CYS A 55 10.17 -14.84 -6.79
N ALA A 56 10.43 -13.60 -7.20
CA ALA A 56 10.05 -13.13 -8.52
C ALA A 56 10.73 -14.01 -9.59
N THR A 57 9.95 -14.47 -10.56
CA THR A 57 10.46 -15.21 -11.72
C THR A 57 11.34 -14.32 -12.60
N ASP A 58 12.19 -14.90 -13.45
CA ASP A 58 13.04 -14.12 -14.38
C ASP A 58 12.22 -13.14 -15.22
N ARG A 59 11.08 -13.60 -15.75
CA ARG A 59 10.15 -12.74 -16.51
C ARG A 59 9.57 -11.62 -15.66
N GLU A 60 9.25 -11.89 -14.40
CA GLU A 60 8.78 -10.86 -13.48
C GLU A 60 9.89 -9.84 -13.18
N GLN A 61 11.14 -10.27 -13.04
CA GLN A 61 12.29 -9.35 -12.87
C GLN A 61 12.53 -8.49 -14.12
N GLU A 62 12.39 -9.06 -15.33
CA GLU A 62 12.45 -8.29 -16.58
C GLU A 62 11.39 -7.19 -16.62
N TYR A 63 10.14 -7.52 -16.26
CA TYR A 63 9.08 -6.53 -16.18
C TYR A 63 9.25 -5.55 -15.02
N MET A 64 9.87 -5.93 -13.90
CA MET A 64 10.23 -4.96 -12.85
C MET A 64 11.21 -3.92 -13.40
N HIS A 65 12.26 -4.36 -14.09
CA HIS A 65 13.23 -3.45 -14.70
C HIS A 65 12.57 -2.53 -15.74
N LEU A 66 11.71 -3.09 -16.60
CA LEU A 66 10.95 -2.31 -17.57
C LEU A 66 10.01 -1.30 -16.89
N GLY A 67 9.34 -1.73 -15.81
CA GLY A 67 8.45 -0.90 -15.01
C GLY A 67 9.17 0.31 -14.44
N TYR A 68 10.33 0.13 -13.79
CA TYR A 68 11.13 1.25 -13.28
C TYR A 68 11.60 2.22 -14.38
N LYS A 69 11.85 1.71 -15.59
CA LYS A 69 12.23 2.54 -16.73
C LYS A 69 11.06 3.37 -17.27
N LEU A 70 9.86 2.77 -17.37
CA LEU A 70 8.71 3.41 -17.99
C LEU A 70 7.83 4.19 -17.01
N LEU A 71 7.87 3.85 -15.72
CA LEU A 71 7.11 4.45 -14.63
C LEU A 71 8.07 4.92 -13.52
N PRO A 72 8.94 5.91 -13.78
CA PRO A 72 10.01 6.28 -12.85
C PRO A 72 9.51 6.89 -11.52
N GLN A 73 8.26 7.34 -11.48
CA GLN A 73 7.62 7.88 -10.27
C GLN A 73 6.76 6.83 -9.54
N ALA A 74 6.71 5.59 -10.05
CA ALA A 74 5.95 4.54 -9.39
C ALA A 74 6.69 4.00 -8.18
N SER A 75 5.95 3.75 -7.11
CA SER A 75 6.42 3.08 -5.92
C SER A 75 6.89 1.65 -6.28
N SER A 76 7.80 1.10 -5.49
CA SER A 76 8.23 -0.30 -5.65
C SER A 76 7.08 -1.31 -5.52
N SER A 77 6.02 -0.94 -4.79
CA SER A 77 4.80 -1.73 -4.64
C SER A 77 3.99 -1.76 -5.94
N ALA A 78 3.70 -0.60 -6.54
CA ALA A 78 3.07 -0.51 -7.85
C ALA A 78 3.88 -1.22 -8.94
N ILE A 79 5.21 -1.06 -8.95
CA ILE A 79 6.09 -1.76 -9.91
C ILE A 79 6.04 -3.29 -9.74
N ALA A 80 6.06 -3.79 -8.51
CA ALA A 80 5.96 -5.23 -8.27
C ALA A 80 4.62 -5.81 -8.76
N ASN A 81 3.50 -5.12 -8.49
CA ASN A 81 2.18 -5.52 -8.96
C ASN A 81 2.08 -5.48 -10.50
N TYR A 82 2.58 -4.41 -11.12
CA TYR A 82 2.69 -4.30 -12.58
C TYR A 82 3.49 -5.47 -13.16
N ALA A 83 4.66 -5.75 -12.61
CA ALA A 83 5.55 -6.78 -13.12
C ALA A 83 4.94 -8.18 -13.01
N HIS A 84 4.34 -8.50 -11.87
CA HIS A 84 3.64 -9.75 -11.67
C HIS A 84 2.49 -9.93 -12.67
N ALA A 85 1.67 -8.89 -12.88
CA ALA A 85 0.58 -8.93 -13.84
C ALA A 85 1.09 -9.15 -15.28
N CYS A 86 2.16 -8.48 -15.67
CA CYS A 86 2.76 -8.59 -16.99
C CYS A 86 3.46 -9.95 -17.22
N ALA A 87 4.03 -10.55 -16.18
CA ALA A 87 4.61 -11.88 -16.26
C ALA A 87 3.54 -12.99 -16.41
N THR A 88 2.39 -12.82 -15.76
CA THR A 88 1.34 -13.85 -15.64
C THR A 88 0.20 -13.71 -16.66
N LYS A 89 0.03 -12.55 -17.31
CA LYS A 89 -1.05 -12.30 -18.29
C LYS A 89 -0.49 -12.02 -19.69
N PRO A 90 -0.21 -13.05 -20.50
CA PRO A 90 0.37 -12.87 -21.84
C PRO A 90 -0.43 -11.96 -22.77
N ALA A 91 -1.76 -11.94 -22.64
CA ALA A 91 -2.65 -11.08 -23.40
C ALA A 91 -2.40 -9.58 -23.17
N TRP A 92 -1.74 -9.20 -22.07
CA TRP A 92 -1.44 -7.83 -21.71
C TRP A 92 -0.06 -7.36 -22.19
N ARG A 93 0.74 -8.23 -22.82
CA ARG A 93 2.14 -7.95 -23.19
C ARG A 93 2.33 -6.61 -23.90
N ASN A 94 1.51 -6.34 -24.92
CA ASN A 94 1.63 -5.10 -25.69
C ASN A 94 1.39 -3.85 -24.83
N ASP A 95 0.44 -3.92 -23.89
CA ASP A 95 0.15 -2.82 -22.97
C ASP A 95 1.23 -2.71 -21.89
N CYS A 96 1.78 -3.84 -21.43
CA CYS A 96 2.94 -3.84 -20.53
C CYS A 96 4.12 -3.09 -21.14
N GLU A 97 4.45 -3.37 -22.40
CA GLU A 97 5.63 -2.80 -23.06
C GLU A 97 5.44 -1.34 -23.51
N LYS A 98 4.20 -0.94 -23.85
CA LYS A 98 3.93 0.37 -24.48
C LYS A 98 3.13 1.34 -23.62
N ASN A 99 2.22 0.84 -22.79
CA ASN A 99 1.26 1.63 -22.04
C ASN A 99 1.17 1.17 -20.56
N PRO A 100 2.28 1.19 -19.81
CA PRO A 100 2.32 0.58 -18.48
C PRO A 100 1.37 1.24 -17.47
N SER A 101 1.04 2.52 -17.64
CA SER A 101 0.01 3.20 -16.82
C SER A 101 -1.38 2.58 -16.99
N VAL A 102 -1.71 2.05 -18.18
CA VAL A 102 -2.98 1.34 -18.41
C VAL A 102 -3.02 0.04 -17.61
N ILE A 103 -1.88 -0.63 -17.43
CA ILE A 103 -1.79 -1.81 -16.59
C ILE A 103 -2.07 -1.45 -15.12
N LEU A 104 -1.45 -0.38 -14.60
CA LEU A 104 -1.74 0.09 -13.24
C LEU A 104 -3.23 0.41 -13.06
N GLN A 105 -3.85 1.11 -14.00
CA GLN A 105 -5.29 1.39 -13.97
C GLN A 105 -6.14 0.12 -13.99
N ARG A 106 -5.78 -0.88 -14.80
CA ARG A 106 -6.48 -2.18 -14.83
C ARG A 106 -6.35 -2.94 -13.50
N LEU A 107 -5.27 -2.72 -12.76
CA LEU A 107 -5.04 -3.27 -11.43
C LEU A 107 -5.72 -2.43 -10.33
N GLY A 108 -6.28 -1.27 -10.66
CA GLY A 108 -6.84 -0.33 -9.69
C GLY A 108 -5.78 0.40 -8.87
N LEU A 109 -4.56 0.53 -9.41
CA LEU A 109 -3.42 1.16 -8.77
C LEU A 109 -3.07 2.50 -9.44
N THR A 110 -2.48 3.36 -8.65
CA THR A 110 -1.76 4.58 -9.02
C THR A 110 -0.26 4.33 -8.99
N THR A 111 0.54 5.35 -9.32
CA THR A 111 1.99 5.28 -9.14
C THR A 111 2.40 5.33 -7.66
N GLU A 112 1.54 5.79 -6.76
CA GLU A 112 1.92 6.03 -5.35
C GLU A 112 1.64 4.83 -4.45
N ASP A 113 0.75 3.93 -4.87
CA ASP A 113 0.38 2.69 -4.16
C ASP A 113 1.55 1.71 -4.04
#